data_AF-A0A7S4L903-F1
#
_entry.id   AF-A0A7S4L903-F1
#
_cell.length_a   1.000
_cell.length_b   1.000
_cell.length_c   1.000
_cell.angle_alpha   90.00
_cell.angle_beta   90.00
_cell.angle_gamma   90.00
#
_symmetry.space_group_name_H-M   'P 1'
#
loop_
_entity.id
_entity.type
_entity.pdbx_description
1 polymer ?
#
loop_
_entity_poly.entity_id
_entity_poly.type
_entity_poly.pdbx_seq_one_letter_code
_entity_poly.pdbx_strand_id
1 'polypeptide(L)'
;DKQKIKDLVTSEKYGKWKTYFYLGGEITKHETINRFLKAYDFIDRGFMINVYGMAECVNFLGSAVSTLQHHNILHIDRDLLYQGKVQEVTEDNPCVKTVIALGRKKWPNFFDELPHDEFVVVNPETMERCHDGQVGEIWNCNWSRGVGYW
;
A
#
# COMPACT_ATOMS: atom_id res chain seq x y z
N ASP A 1 17.99 18.78 -1.76
CA ASP A 1 17.76 20.17 -2.21
C ASP A 1 16.27 20.38 -2.40
N LYS A 2 15.61 21.08 -1.47
CA LYS A 2 14.14 21.22 -1.41
C LYS A 2 13.59 22.01 -2.60
N GLN A 3 14.36 22.97 -3.12
CA GLN A 3 13.95 23.79 -4.25
C GLN A 3 13.91 22.96 -5.54
N LYS A 4 14.90 22.10 -5.79
CA LYS A 4 14.90 21.20 -6.95
C LYS A 4 13.71 20.24 -6.96
N ILE A 5 13.30 19.72 -5.80
CA ILE A 5 12.13 18.85 -5.67
C ILE A 5 10.86 19.66 -5.97
N LYS A 6 10.75 20.88 -5.43
CA LYS A 6 9.63 21.78 -5.71
C LYS A 6 9.52 22.05 -7.20
N ASP A 7 10.62 22.45 -7.82
CA ASP A 7 10.66 22.73 -9.26
C ASP A 7 10.25 21.50 -10.07
N LEU A 8 10.68 20.29 -9.69
CA LEU A 8 10.30 19.06 -10.40
C LEU A 8 8.80 18.75 -10.30
N VAL A 9 8.19 18.95 -9.11
CA VAL A 9 6.78 18.62 -8.86
C VAL A 9 5.82 19.70 -9.36
N THR A 10 6.25 20.97 -9.42
CA THR A 10 5.41 22.10 -9.83
C THR A 10 5.73 22.64 -11.23
N SER A 11 6.74 22.08 -11.91
CA SER A 11 7.16 22.58 -13.24
C SER A 11 6.10 22.32 -14.30
N GLU A 12 5.68 23.39 -14.98
CA GLU A 12 4.83 23.33 -16.16
C GLU A 12 5.60 22.83 -17.40
N LYS A 13 6.94 22.79 -17.36
CA LYS A 13 7.82 22.42 -18.49
C LYS A 13 7.55 21.02 -19.01
N TYR A 14 7.10 20.10 -18.14
CA TYR A 14 6.83 18.71 -18.51
C TYR A 14 5.35 18.46 -18.81
N GLY A 15 4.50 19.50 -18.84
CA GLY A 15 3.03 19.37 -18.89
C GLY A 15 2.43 19.07 -17.51
N LYS A 16 1.09 19.07 -17.37
CA LYS A 16 0.36 18.70 -16.12
C LYS A 16 0.50 17.20 -15.77
N TRP A 17 1.70 16.65 -15.84
CA TRP A 17 1.96 15.29 -15.42
C TRP A 17 1.97 15.28 -13.90
N LYS A 18 0.97 14.64 -13.32
CA LYS A 18 0.91 14.38 -11.88
C LYS A 18 2.09 13.47 -11.54
N THR A 19 3.10 13.99 -10.86
CA THR A 19 4.14 13.15 -10.26
C THR A 19 3.54 12.40 -9.09
N TYR A 20 3.54 11.07 -9.15
CA TYR A 20 3.15 10.23 -8.03
C TYR A 20 4.40 9.71 -7.29
N PHE A 21 4.31 9.69 -5.97
CA PHE A 21 5.33 9.12 -5.09
C PHE A 21 4.87 7.72 -4.68
N TYR A 22 5.49 6.70 -5.26
CA TYR A 22 5.24 5.31 -4.89
C TYR A 22 6.01 4.96 -3.61
N LEU A 23 5.30 4.53 -2.59
CA LEU A 23 5.81 4.13 -1.28
C LEU A 23 5.71 2.60 -1.18
N GLY A 24 6.84 1.90 -1.30
CA GLY A 24 6.88 0.45 -1.26
C GLY A 24 8.29 -0.08 -1.05
N GLY A 25 8.42 -1.41 -1.02
CA GLY A 25 9.65 -2.12 -0.64
C GLY A 25 9.78 -2.34 0.88
N GLU A 26 8.99 -1.63 1.69
CA GLU A 26 8.87 -1.83 3.13
C GLU A 26 7.51 -1.34 3.65
N ILE A 27 7.24 -1.56 4.94
CA ILE A 27 6.01 -1.07 5.59
C ILE A 27 6.07 0.45 5.72
N THR A 28 5.18 1.16 5.04
CA THR A 28 5.03 2.60 5.19
C THR A 28 4.39 2.97 6.54
N LYS A 29 5.06 3.85 7.29
CA LYS A 29 4.56 4.38 8.58
C LYS A 29 3.77 5.67 8.38
N HIS A 30 2.61 5.79 9.03
CA HIS A 30 1.77 6.98 8.97
C HIS A 30 2.52 8.25 9.41
N GLU A 31 3.34 8.14 10.46
CA GLU A 31 4.13 9.24 11.00
C GLU A 31 5.22 9.70 10.02
N THR A 32 5.79 8.78 9.24
CA THR A 32 6.79 9.12 8.21
C THR A 32 6.16 9.96 7.12
N ILE A 33 4.96 9.59 6.65
CA ILE A 33 4.21 10.39 5.68
C ILE A 33 3.92 11.79 6.26
N ASN A 34 3.45 11.88 7.51
CA ASN A 34 3.13 13.16 8.12
C ASN A 34 4.36 14.08 8.27
N ARG A 35 5.50 13.52 8.71
CA ARG A 35 6.76 14.28 8.79
C ARG A 35 7.22 14.75 7.42
N PHE A 36 7.11 13.90 6.40
CA PHE A 36 7.47 14.25 5.03
C PHE A 36 6.60 15.39 4.50
N LEU A 37 5.27 15.30 4.60
CA LEU A 37 4.34 16.33 4.14
C LEU A 37 4.52 17.65 4.91
N LYS A 38 4.86 17.59 6.20
CA LYS A 38 5.22 18.80 6.97
C LYS A 38 6.51 19.45 6.45
N ALA A 39 7.49 18.64 6.06
CA ALA A 39 8.75 19.15 5.50
C ALA A 39 8.59 19.65 4.06
N TYR A 40 7.65 19.09 3.29
CA TYR A 40 7.36 19.38 1.89
C TYR A 40 5.88 19.74 1.71
N ASP A 41 5.49 20.88 2.29
CA ASP A 41 4.14 21.43 2.33
C ASP A 41 3.49 21.72 0.97
N PHE A 42 4.27 21.77 -0.10
CA PHE A 42 3.81 21.92 -1.48
C PHE A 42 3.42 20.58 -2.15
N ILE A 43 3.65 19.44 -1.49
CA ILE A 43 3.24 18.12 -1.98
C ILE A 43 1.88 17.78 -1.37
N ASP A 44 0.89 17.52 -2.22
CA ASP A 44 -0.40 16.99 -1.77
C ASP A 44 -0.27 15.51 -1.39
N ARG A 45 -0.85 15.13 -0.25
CA ARG A 45 -0.92 13.73 0.21
C ARG A 45 -1.51 12.80 -0.85
N GLY A 46 -2.45 13.26 -1.66
CA GLY A 46 -3.08 12.51 -2.74
C GLY A 46 -2.12 12.07 -3.86
N PHE A 47 -0.90 12.62 -3.91
CA PHE A 47 0.15 12.15 -4.82
C PHE A 47 0.98 10.99 -4.24
N MET A 48 0.79 10.63 -2.98
CA MET A 48 1.50 9.52 -2.34
C MET A 48 0.67 8.23 -2.47
N ILE A 49 1.26 7.21 -3.08
CA ILE A 49 0.62 5.93 -3.40
C ILE A 49 1.37 4.82 -2.64
N ASN A 50 0.68 4.11 -1.76
CA ASN A 50 1.25 2.93 -1.10
C ASN A 50 1.12 1.73 -2.01
N VAL A 51 2.23 1.02 -2.18
CA VAL A 51 2.33 -0.17 -3.03
C VAL A 51 2.99 -1.31 -2.26
N TYR A 52 2.50 -2.51 -2.52
CA TYR A 52 3.18 -3.74 -2.15
C TYR A 52 3.76 -4.36 -3.42
N GLY A 53 4.84 -5.13 -3.30
CA GLY A 53 5.55 -5.67 -4.45
C GLY A 53 6.80 -6.41 -4.01
N MET A 54 7.18 -7.41 -4.81
CA MET A 54 8.36 -8.25 -4.61
C MET A 54 8.88 -8.71 -5.98
N ALA A 55 10.14 -9.14 -6.08
CA ALA A 55 10.77 -9.47 -7.36
C ALA A 55 10.10 -10.65 -8.08
N GLU A 56 9.53 -11.57 -7.30
CA GLU A 56 8.77 -12.74 -7.73
C GLU A 56 7.49 -12.36 -8.49
N CYS A 57 7.07 -11.11 -8.35
CA CYS A 57 5.93 -10.50 -9.01
C CYS A 57 6.42 -9.30 -9.82
N VAL A 58 6.68 -9.52 -11.10
CA VAL A 58 7.33 -8.57 -12.03
C VAL A 58 6.64 -7.18 -12.06
N ASN A 59 5.38 -7.09 -11.63
CA ASN A 59 4.63 -5.84 -11.45
C ASN A 59 4.23 -5.57 -9.99
N PHE A 60 4.07 -4.28 -9.65
CA PHE A 60 3.56 -3.80 -8.36
C PHE A 60 2.26 -4.51 -7.97
N LEU A 61 2.28 -5.14 -6.81
CA LEU A 61 1.19 -5.91 -6.22
C LEU A 61 0.33 -4.98 -5.35
N GLY A 62 -0.60 -4.28 -5.99
CA GLY A 62 -1.55 -3.43 -5.29
C GLY A 62 -1.07 -1.98 -5.23
N SER A 63 -1.99 -1.11 -5.62
CA SER A 63 -1.89 0.32 -5.49
C SER A 63 -3.21 0.75 -4.91
N ALA A 64 -3.18 1.37 -3.73
CA ALA A 64 -4.25 2.29 -3.40
C ALA A 64 -4.05 3.47 -4.33
N VAL A 65 -4.63 3.41 -5.53
CA VAL A 65 -5.06 4.65 -6.19
C VAL A 65 -6.25 5.13 -5.37
N SER A 66 -5.94 5.61 -4.17
CA SER A 66 -6.84 6.46 -3.41
C SER A 66 -6.93 7.73 -4.23
N THR A 67 -7.87 7.75 -5.17
CA THR A 67 -8.31 8.98 -5.82
C THR A 67 -8.88 9.98 -4.82
N LEU A 68 -8.97 9.69 -3.52
CA LEU A 68 -9.63 10.57 -2.55
C LEU A 68 -8.95 10.54 -1.19
N GLN A 69 -8.05 11.51 -0.98
CA GLN A 69 -7.78 12.30 0.24
C GLN A 69 -7.42 11.61 1.57
N HIS A 70 -7.69 10.33 1.75
CA HIS A 70 -7.37 9.60 2.97
C HIS A 70 -6.68 8.32 2.56
N HIS A 71 -5.37 8.24 2.85
CA HIS A 71 -4.77 6.93 3.05
C HIS A 71 -5.70 6.20 4.04
N ASN A 72 -6.17 5.01 3.71
CA ASN A 72 -7.06 4.24 4.59
C ASN A 72 -6.25 3.86 5.84
N ILE A 73 -6.19 4.76 6.80
CA ILE A 73 -5.55 4.57 8.09
C ILE A 73 -6.47 3.68 8.89
N LEU A 74 -5.93 2.55 9.34
CA LEU A 74 -6.64 1.64 10.23
C LEU A 74 -5.96 1.67 11.59
N HIS A 75 -6.77 1.75 12.63
CA HIS A 75 -6.35 1.60 14.02
C HIS A 75 -6.74 0.18 14.44
N ILE A 76 -5.74 -0.66 14.70
CA ILE A 76 -5.95 -2.08 15.04
C ILE A 76 -5.37 -2.43 16.39
N ASP A 77 -5.95 -3.43 17.06
CA ASP A 77 -5.40 -3.92 18.33
C ASP A 77 -4.06 -4.63 18.08
N ARG A 78 -3.00 -4.08 18.67
CA ARG A 78 -1.63 -4.58 18.55
C ARG A 78 -1.49 -5.99 19.10
N ASP A 79 -2.12 -6.28 20.23
CA ASP A 79 -1.89 -7.53 20.96
C ASP A 79 -2.66 -8.68 20.30
N LEU A 80 -3.84 -8.40 19.76
CA LEU A 80 -4.57 -9.35 18.90
C LEU A 80 -3.86 -9.59 17.57
N LEU A 81 -3.21 -8.56 17.01
CA LEU A 81 -2.41 -8.72 15.78
C LEU A 81 -1.29 -9.74 15.98
N TYR A 82 -0.60 -9.71 17.13
CA TYR A 82 0.43 -10.70 17.46
C TYR A 82 -0.13 -12.12 17.64
N GLN A 83 -1.43 -12.25 17.89
CA GLN A 83 -2.15 -13.52 17.96
C GLN A 83 -2.78 -13.93 16.61
N GLY A 84 -2.41 -13.24 15.53
CA GLY A 84 -2.91 -13.53 14.19
C GLY A 84 -4.32 -13.04 13.91
N LYS A 85 -4.82 -12.05 14.67
CA LYS A 85 -6.16 -11.48 14.50
C LYS A 85 -6.10 -9.97 14.26
N VAL A 86 -6.82 -9.50 13.25
CA VAL A 86 -6.99 -8.08 12.95
C VAL A 86 -8.35 -7.64 13.48
N GLN A 87 -8.33 -6.76 14.46
CA GLN A 87 -9.53 -6.14 15.01
C GLN A 87 -9.33 -4.64 15.06
N GLU A 88 -10.24 -3.90 14.44
CA GLU A 88 -10.24 -2.44 14.51
C GLU A 88 -10.58 -1.98 15.93
N VAL A 89 -9.88 -0.95 16.39
CA VAL A 89 -10.07 -0.29 17.68
C VAL A 89 -10.06 1.22 17.48
N THR A 90 -10.48 1.95 18.49
CA THR A 90 -10.42 3.41 18.49
C THR A 90 -8.97 3.91 18.62
N GLU A 91 -8.70 5.13 18.15
CA GLU A 91 -7.36 5.74 18.21
C GLU A 91 -6.84 5.94 19.65
N ASP A 92 -7.73 6.07 20.63
CA ASP A 92 -7.42 6.24 22.05
C ASP A 92 -7.18 4.91 22.80
N ASN A 93 -7.31 3.76 22.13
CA ASN A 93 -7.06 2.47 22.74
C ASN A 93 -5.57 2.32 23.14
N PRO A 94 -5.26 1.88 24.38
CA PRO A 94 -3.86 1.75 24.85
C PRO A 94 -3.01 0.74 24.07
N CYS A 95 -3.67 -0.21 23.39
CA CYS A 95 -3.05 -1.21 22.53
C CYS A 95 -3.20 -0.87 21.04
N VAL A 96 -3.53 0.37 20.69
CA VAL A 96 -3.67 0.76 19.28
C VAL A 96 -2.35 0.63 18.51
N LYS A 97 -2.45 0.10 17.29
CA LYS A 97 -1.42 0.17 16.27
C LYS A 97 -2.03 0.76 15.01
N THR A 98 -1.42 1.84 14.52
CA THR A 98 -1.83 2.49 13.29
C THR A 98 -1.15 1.83 12.09
N VAL A 99 -1.94 1.40 11.11
CA VAL A 99 -1.46 0.83 9.85
C VAL A 99 -2.08 1.55 8.66
N ILE A 100 -1.40 1.51 7.52
CA ILE A 100 -1.92 2.07 6.27
C ILE A 100 -2.40 0.91 5.42
N ALA A 101 -3.70 0.86 5.12
CA ALA A 101 -4.24 -0.12 4.20
C ALA A 101 -3.85 0.22 2.76
N LEU A 102 -3.47 -0.81 2.01
CA LEU A 102 -3.10 -0.73 0.59
C LEU A 102 -4.31 -0.53 -0.35
N GLY A 103 -5.53 -0.48 0.20
CA GLY A 103 -6.76 -0.41 -0.58
C GLY A 103 -7.07 -1.69 -1.34
N ARG A 104 -8.15 -1.67 -2.14
CA ARG A 104 -8.44 -2.75 -3.08
C ARG A 104 -7.63 -2.53 -4.35
N LYS A 105 -7.25 -3.63 -5.02
CA LYS A 105 -6.69 -3.59 -6.37
C LYS A 105 -7.66 -2.89 -7.32
N LYS A 106 -7.41 -1.62 -7.58
CA LYS A 106 -8.01 -0.86 -8.68
C LYS A 106 -6.87 -0.10 -9.33
N TRP A 107 -6.23 -0.75 -10.29
CA TRP A 107 -5.46 0.01 -11.25
C TRP A 107 -6.45 0.84 -12.07
N PRO A 108 -6.21 2.13 -12.32
CA PRO A 108 -7.07 2.91 -13.18
C PRO A 108 -6.91 2.37 -14.61
N ASN A 109 -7.90 1.62 -15.06
CA ASN A 109 -8.28 1.38 -16.46
C ASN A 109 -7.26 0.72 -17.40
N PHE A 110 -6.09 0.28 -16.93
CA PHE A 110 -5.10 -0.39 -17.81
C PHE A 110 -5.10 -1.92 -17.71
N PHE A 111 -5.63 -2.49 -16.62
CA PHE A 111 -5.53 -3.94 -16.33
C PHE A 111 -6.84 -4.57 -15.83
N ASP A 112 -7.98 -3.88 -15.93
CA ASP A 112 -9.29 -4.39 -15.49
C ASP A 112 -9.74 -5.66 -16.27
N GLU A 113 -9.06 -5.98 -17.36
CA GLU A 113 -9.35 -7.12 -18.23
C GLU A 113 -8.40 -8.32 -18.07
N LEU A 114 -7.45 -8.32 -17.13
CA LEU A 114 -6.58 -9.49 -16.94
C LEU A 114 -7.18 -10.49 -15.92
N PRO A 115 -7.70 -11.65 -16.37
CA PRO A 115 -8.53 -12.55 -15.57
C PRO A 115 -7.77 -13.39 -14.53
N HIS A 116 -6.49 -13.11 -14.28
CA HIS A 116 -5.60 -14.05 -13.58
C HIS A 116 -4.88 -13.47 -12.38
N ASP A 117 -5.38 -12.38 -11.82
CA ASP A 117 -4.59 -11.47 -11.03
C ASP A 117 -5.14 -11.42 -9.58
N GLU A 118 -5.11 -12.58 -8.91
CA GLU A 118 -5.73 -12.86 -7.61
C GLU A 118 -4.71 -12.80 -6.46
N PHE A 119 -5.18 -12.31 -5.32
CA PHE A 119 -4.46 -12.33 -4.04
C PHE A 119 -5.34 -12.93 -2.97
N VAL A 120 -4.73 -13.75 -2.12
CA VAL A 120 -5.41 -14.41 -1.02
C VAL A 120 -4.52 -14.38 0.22
N VAL A 121 -5.16 -14.31 1.38
CA VAL A 121 -4.50 -14.53 2.66
C VAL A 121 -4.72 -15.99 3.02
N VAL A 122 -3.65 -16.73 3.28
CA VAL A 122 -3.70 -18.17 3.55
C VAL A 122 -2.96 -18.52 4.83
N ASN A 123 -3.41 -19.57 5.50
CA ASN A 123 -2.61 -20.19 6.56
C ASN A 123 -1.48 -21.00 5.88
N PRO A 124 -0.20 -20.70 6.14
CA PRO A 124 0.91 -21.37 5.45
C PRO A 124 1.08 -22.84 5.83
N GLU A 125 0.53 -23.27 6.97
CA GLU A 125 0.61 -24.67 7.44
C GLU A 125 -0.51 -25.52 6.85
N THR A 126 -1.75 -25.02 6.83
CA THR A 126 -2.92 -25.76 6.32
C THR A 126 -3.17 -25.55 4.83
N MET A 127 -2.59 -24.50 4.25
CA MET A 127 -2.83 -24.04 2.87
C MET A 127 -4.28 -23.62 2.60
N GLU A 128 -5.05 -23.35 3.64
CA GLU A 128 -6.45 -22.92 3.54
C GLU A 128 -6.53 -21.39 3.55
N ARG A 129 -7.54 -20.85 2.85
CA ARG A 129 -7.82 -19.41 2.86
C ARG A 129 -8.23 -18.97 4.27
N CYS A 130 -7.58 -17.93 4.75
CA CYS A 130 -7.95 -17.25 5.98
C CYS A 130 -9.29 -16.54 5.83
N HIS A 131 -10.06 -16.47 6.91
CA HIS A 131 -11.24 -15.62 6.99
C HIS A 131 -10.83 -14.15 7.13
N ASP A 132 -11.73 -13.24 6.76
CA ASP A 132 -11.55 -11.80 7.01
C ASP A 132 -11.21 -11.55 8.49
N GLY A 133 -10.21 -10.71 8.74
CA GLY A 133 -9.71 -10.43 10.08
C GLY A 133 -8.69 -11.45 10.62
N GLN A 134 -8.29 -12.45 9.84
CA GLN A 134 -7.18 -13.35 10.21
C GLN A 134 -5.89 -12.98 9.46
N VAL A 135 -4.76 -13.07 10.17
CA VAL A 135 -3.43 -12.89 9.60
C VAL A 135 -2.96 -14.21 9.00
N GLY A 136 -2.39 -14.14 7.81
CA GLY A 136 -1.79 -15.26 7.10
C GLY A 136 -0.75 -14.78 6.10
N GLU A 137 -0.21 -15.72 5.33
CA GLU A 137 0.69 -15.42 4.22
C GLU A 137 -0.10 -14.86 3.02
N ILE A 138 0.49 -13.90 2.31
CA ILE A 138 -0.10 -13.37 1.08
C ILE A 138 0.35 -14.24 -0.08
N TRP A 139 -0.57 -15.00 -0.67
CA TRP A 139 -0.31 -15.73 -1.91
C TRP A 139 -0.94 -15.01 -3.09
N ASN A 140 -0.24 -15.05 -4.22
CA ASN A 140 -0.70 -14.47 -5.46
C ASN A 140 -0.71 -15.52 -6.57
N CYS A 141 -1.74 -15.44 -7.40
CA CYS A 141 -1.71 -15.98 -8.75
C CYS A 141 -1.78 -14.76 -9.66
N ASN A 142 -0.73 -14.51 -10.45
CA ASN A 142 -0.73 -13.48 -11.48
C ASN A 142 0.00 -13.96 -12.73
N TRP A 143 -0.33 -13.34 -13.87
CA TRP A 143 0.35 -13.60 -15.14
C TRP A 143 1.79 -13.06 -15.15
N SER A 144 2.07 -12.06 -14.30
CA SER A 144 3.38 -11.42 -14.14
C SER A 144 4.32 -12.14 -13.17
N ARG A 145 4.03 -13.39 -12.78
CA ARG A 145 4.88 -14.11 -11.83
C ARG A 145 6.16 -14.59 -12.51
N GLY A 146 7.28 -14.51 -11.80
CA GLY A 146 8.52 -15.13 -12.26
C GLY A 146 8.33 -16.64 -12.47
N VAL A 147 9.03 -17.22 -13.44
CA VAL A 147 8.99 -18.68 -13.70
C VAL A 147 9.79 -19.50 -12.67
N GLY A 148 10.57 -18.84 -11.83
CA GLY A 148 11.39 -19.44 -10.79
C GLY A 148 12.63 -18.60 -10.51
N TYR A 149 13.41 -19.05 -9.54
CA TYR A 149 14.77 -18.56 -9.33
C TYR A 149 15.73 -19.28 -10.28
N TRP A 150 16.79 -18.61 -10.70
CA TRP A 150 17.84 -19.18 -11.55
C TRP A 150 18.57 -20.33 -10.84
#